data_AF-A0A938CH86-F1
#
_entry.id   AF-A0A938CH86-F1
#
_cell.length_a   1.000
_cell.length_b   1.000
_cell.length_c   1.000
_cell.angle_alpha   90.00
_cell.angle_beta   90.00
_cell.angle_gamma   90.00
#
_symmetry.space_group_name_H-M   'P 1'
#
loop_
_entity.id
_entity.type
_entity.pdbx_description
1 polymer ?
#
loop_
_entity_poly.entity_id
_entity_poly.type
_entity_poly.pdbx_seq_one_letter_code
_entity_poly.pdbx_strand_id
1 'polypeptide(L)' 'MSDAVRPVSVGGQVIGGERLALIAGPCVLEEASIAREAALRLRDLTGELGVPFIFKASFDKANRTSVTSYR' A
#
# COMPACT_ATOMS: atom_id res chain seq x y z
N MET A 1 16.42 24.01 12.77
CA MET A 1 15.68 23.04 13.60
C MET A 1 15.51 21.79 12.76
N SER A 2 16.14 20.68 13.14
CA SER A 2 15.89 19.40 12.49
C SER A 2 14.48 18.98 12.91
N ASP A 3 13.53 18.95 11.97
CA ASP A 3 12.24 18.34 12.24
C ASP A 3 12.50 16.84 12.40
N ALA A 4 12.54 16.39 13.66
CA ALA A 4 12.72 14.98 13.97
C ALA A 4 11.55 14.20 13.37
N VAL A 5 11.86 13.22 12.52
CA VAL A 5 10.85 12.31 11.97
C VAL A 5 10.14 11.64 13.14
N ARG A 6 8.80 11.71 13.14
CA ARG A 6 7.95 11.08 14.16
C ARG A 6 7.43 9.74 13.61
N PRO A 7 7.89 8.59 14.15
CA PRO A 7 7.40 7.29 13.68
C PRO A 7 5.92 7.09 14.02
N VAL A 8 5.19 6.41 13.14
CA VAL A 8 3.77 6.07 13.33
C VAL A 8 3.60 4.56 13.21
N SER A 9 2.86 3.96 14.14
CA SER A 9 2.50 2.54 14.11
C SER A 9 1.14 2.35 13.43
N VAL A 10 1.09 1.45 12.44
CA VAL A 10 -0.12 1.10 11.68
C VAL A 10 -0.17 -0.42 11.54
N GLY A 11 -1.14 -1.07 12.19
CA GLY A 11 -1.33 -2.52 12.08
C GLY A 11 -0.09 -3.34 12.45
N GLY A 12 0.73 -2.86 13.38
CA GLY A 12 1.99 -3.49 13.79
C GLY A 12 3.21 -3.14 12.93
N GLN A 13 3.04 -2.39 11.84
CA GLN A 13 4.13 -1.85 11.02
C GLN A 13 4.50 -0.43 11.46
N VAL A 14 5.78 -0.07 11.38
CA VAL A 14 6.26 1.28 11.71
C VAL A 14 6.62 2.03 10.42
N ILE A 15 6.05 3.22 10.24
CA ILE A 15 6.36 4.16 9.16
C ILE A 15 7.16 5.31 9.75
N GLY A 16 8.24 5.73 9.05
CA GLY A 16 9.11 6.82 9.51
C GLY A 16 10.19 6.40 10.52
N GLY A 17 10.51 5.10 10.59
CA GLY A 17 11.68 4.59 11.30
C GLY A 17 12.92 4.49 10.40
N GLU A 18 13.92 3.71 10.83
CA GLU A 18 15.19 3.53 10.10
C GLU A 18 15.05 2.69 8.80
N ARG A 19 13.96 1.93 8.68
CA ARG A 19 13.68 1.07 7.53
C ARG A 19 12.67 1.73 6.61
N LEU A 20 12.86 1.55 5.30
CA LEU A 20 11.85 1.87 4.30
C LEU A 20 10.57 1.07 4.60
N ALA A 21 9.45 1.76 4.80
CA ALA A 21 8.13 1.15 4.83
C ALA A 21 7.49 1.27 3.44
N LEU A 22 6.92 0.18 2.92
CA LEU A 22 6.29 0.13 1.61
C LEU A 22 4.76 0.14 1.73
N ILE A 23 4.12 1.10 1.07
CA ILE A 23 2.68 1.12 0.86
C ILE A 23 2.44 0.88 -0.64
N ALA A 24 1.98 -0.32 -1.00
CA ALA A 24 1.90 -0.71 -2.42
C ALA A 24 0.76 -1.69 -2.71
N GLY A 25 0.37 -1.73 -3.98
CA GLY A 25 -0.69 -2.58 -4.52
C GLY A 25 -1.27 -2.00 -5.81
N PRO A 26 -2.35 -2.57 -6.35
CA PRO A 26 -2.96 -2.10 -7.58
C PRO A 26 -3.56 -0.70 -7.42
N CYS A 27 -3.70 0.01 -8.53
CA CYS A 27 -4.24 1.38 -8.52
C CYS A 27 -5.68 1.41 -7.97
N VAL A 28 -6.51 0.43 -8.37
CA VAL A 28 -7.92 0.26 -8.04
C VAL A 28 -8.22 -1.23 -7.79
N LEU A 29 -9.25 -1.53 -7.00
CA LEU A 29 -9.75 -2.89 -6.79
C LEU A 29 -10.60 -3.32 -7.98
N GLU A 30 -10.00 -4.01 -8.94
CA GLU A 30 -10.73 -4.46 -10.14
C GLU A 30 -11.54 -5.74 -9.89
N GLU A 31 -10.86 -6.75 -9.35
CA GLU A 31 -11.42 -8.05 -9.02
C GLU A 31 -10.80 -8.55 -7.72
N ALA A 32 -11.61 -9.21 -6.88
CA ALA A 32 -11.15 -9.67 -5.57
C ALA A 32 -10.00 -10.69 -5.66
N SER A 33 -10.02 -11.54 -6.69
CA SER A 33 -8.98 -12.54 -6.95
C SER A 33 -7.63 -11.87 -7.28
N ILE A 34 -7.63 -10.91 -8.21
CA ILE A 34 -6.43 -10.16 -8.62
C ILE A 34 -5.85 -9.38 -7.44
N ALA A 35 -6.71 -8.70 -6.67
CA ALA A 35 -6.27 -7.95 -5.50
C ALA A 35 -5.64 -8.87 -4.44
N ARG A 36 -6.24 -10.05 -4.21
CA ARG A 36 -5.73 -11.02 -3.24
C ARG A 36 -4.39 -11.61 -3.69
N GLU A 37 -4.25 -11.97 -4.96
CA GLU A 37 -3.00 -12.48 -5.52
C GLU A 37 -1.87 -11.45 -5.37
N ALA A 38 -2.12 -10.20 -5.77
CA ALA A 38 -1.16 -9.11 -5.62
C ALA A 38 -0.77 -8.89 -4.15
N ALA A 39 -1.74 -8.88 -3.23
CA ALA A 39 -1.49 -8.72 -1.81
C ALA A 39 -0.60 -9.83 -1.24
N LEU A 40 -0.87 -11.10 -1.59
CA LEU A 40 -0.09 -12.25 -1.13
C LEU A 40 1.34 -12.18 -1.68
N ARG A 41 1.49 -11.92 -2.99
CA ARG A 41 2.81 -11.84 -3.61
C ARG A 41 3.68 -10.72 -3.02
N LEU A 42 3.08 -9.55 -2.80
CA LEU A 42 3.79 -8.41 -2.20
C LEU A 42 4.13 -8.67 -0.73
N ARG A 43 3.23 -9.27 0.05
CA ARG A 43 3.49 -9.65 1.44
C ARG A 43 4.67 -10.62 1.53
N ASP A 44 4.70 -11.65 0.69
CA ASP A 44 5.76 -12.66 0.75
C ASP A 44 7.12 -12.05 0.38
N LEU A 45 7.16 -11.28 -0.72
CA LEU A 45 8.38 -10.59 -1.15
C LEU A 45 8.90 -9.59 -0.11
N THR A 46 8.02 -8.78 0.48
CA THR A 46 8.42 -7.80 1.50
C THR A 46 8.84 -8.46 2.81
N GLY A 47 8.24 -9.60 3.15
CA GLY A 47 8.65 -10.45 4.26
C GLY A 47 10.07 -11.00 4.08
N GLU A 48 10.39 -11.53 2.89
CA GLU A 48 11.73 -12.00 2.54
C GLU A 48 12.79 -10.89 2.63
N LEU A 49 12.42 -9.66 2.26
CA LEU A 49 13.31 -8.49 2.28
C LEU A 49 13.36 -7.78 3.64
N GLY A 50 12.54 -8.18 4.62
CA GLY A 50 12.44 -7.50 5.92
C GLY A 50 11.95 -6.05 5.83
N VAL A 51 11.07 -5.78 4.86
CA VAL A 51 10.50 -4.45 4.57
C VAL A 51 9.09 -4.38 5.20
N PRO A 52 8.83 -3.43 6.13
CA PRO A 52 7.48 -3.18 6.61
C PRO A 52 6.51 -2.89 5.46
N PHE A 53 5.36 -3.54 5.43
CA PHE A 53 4.46 -3.51 4.27
C PHE A 53 2.99 -3.26 4.65
N ILE A 54 2.34 -2.39 3.88
CA ILE A 54 0.89 -2.14 3.93
C ILE A 54 0.35 -2.28 2.51
N PHE A 55 -0.60 -3.19 2.30
CA PHE A 55 -1.29 -3.31 1.03
C PHE A 55 -2.21 -2.10 0.79
N LYS A 56 -2.15 -1.52 -0.41
CA LYS A 56 -3.02 -0.42 -0.81
C LYS A 56 -3.70 -0.71 -2.14
N ALA A 57 -5.00 -0.46 -2.19
CA ALA A 57 -5.77 -0.34 -3.42
C ALA A 57 -6.90 0.68 -3.20
N SER A 58 -7.35 1.35 -4.27
CA SER A 58 -8.51 2.25 -4.18
C SER A 58 -9.79 1.44 -4.45
N PHE A 59 -10.81 1.59 -3.62
CA PHE A 59 -12.14 1.01 -3.89
C PHE A 59 -12.89 1.77 -4.99
N ASP A 60 -12.71 3.09 -5.06
CA ASP A 60 -13.31 3.94 -6.08
C ASP A 60 -12.29 4.94 -6.63
N LYS A 61 -12.50 5.35 -7.87
CA LYS A 61 -11.77 6.43 -8.54
C LYS A 61 -12.72 7.62 -8.79
N ALA A 62 -12.99 8.37 -7.73
CA ALA A 62 -13.83 9.58 -7.78
C ALA A 62 -13.26 10.71 -8.67
N ASN A 63 -11.97 10.67 -9.00
CA ASN A 63 -11.26 11.71 -9.73
C ASN A 63 -11.04 11.41 -11.23
N ARG A 64 -11.93 10.61 -11.86
CA ARG A 64 -11.89 10.36 -13.31
C ARG A 64 -12.49 11.54 -14.06
N THR A 65 -11.80 11.99 -15.11
CA THR A 65 -12.22 13.11 -15.98
C THR A 65 -13.32 12.72 -16.97
N SER A 66 -13.46 11.43 -17.29
CA SER A 66 -14.58 10.89 -18.07
C SER A 66 -15.50 10.05 -17.19
N VAL A 67 -16.81 10.25 -17.33
CA VAL A 67 -17.83 9.52 -16.58
C VAL A 67 -17.84 8.02 -16.91
N THR A 68 -17.48 7.64 -18.14
CA THR A 68 -17.49 6.25 -18.63
C THR A 68 -16.25 5.44 -18.26
N SER A 69 -15.32 6.07 -17.55
CA SER A 69 -14.13 5.40 -17.05
C SER A 69 -14.45 4.35 -15.99
N TYR A 70 -13.70 3.25 -16.01
CA TYR A 70 -13.70 2.25 -14.93
C TYR A 70 -13.48 2.92 -13.55
N ARG A 71 -14.21 2.50 -12.53
CA ARG A 71 -14.17 3.08 -11.19
C ARG A 71 -13.78 2.05 -10.16
#